data_AF-A0A7C6E4Q0-F1
#
_entry.id   AF-A0A7C6E4Q0-F1
#
_cell.length_a   1.000
_cell.length_b   1.000
_cell.length_c   1.000
_cell.angle_alpha   90.00
_cell.angle_beta   90.00
_cell.angle_gamma   90.00
#
_symmetry.space_group_name_H-M   'P 1'
#
loop_
_entity.id
_entity.type
_entity.pdbx_description
1 polymer ?
#
loop_
_entity_poly.entity_id
_entity_poly.type
_entity_poly.pdbx_seq_one_letter_code
_entity_poly.pdbx_strand_id
1 'polypeptide(L)'
;MPVYKIYRLKEAQQQQFRWAPHTIGPCVVRPRDYCEQGAVEAPTPYAAWFLLRDRGMPLRVGDLLECQTGELHICKYIGFEEARWQEQQSAAADEQAQGSPPRVSA
;
A
#
# COMPACT_ATOMS: atom_id res chain seq x y z
N MET A 1 -15.75 13.94 3.56
CA MET A 1 -14.38 13.93 4.11
C MET A 1 -13.68 12.69 3.55
N PRO A 2 -12.38 12.73 3.23
CA PRO A 2 -11.70 11.54 2.74
C PRO A 2 -11.64 10.44 3.80
N VAL A 3 -11.82 9.19 3.36
CA VAL A 3 -11.63 8.00 4.17
C VAL A 3 -10.23 7.45 3.92
N TYR A 4 -9.49 7.15 4.99
CA TYR A 4 -8.18 6.50 4.96
C TYR A 4 -8.28 5.09 5.53
N LYS A 5 -7.95 4.08 4.72
CA LYS A 5 -7.75 2.70 5.20
C LYS A 5 -6.39 2.58 5.87
N ILE A 6 -6.34 1.77 6.93
CA ILE A 6 -5.18 1.62 7.79
C ILE A 6 -4.60 0.23 7.56
N TYR A 7 -3.33 0.17 7.15
CA TYR A 7 -2.60 -1.08 6.98
C TYR A 7 -1.43 -1.14 7.94
N ARG A 8 -1.45 -2.14 8.83
CA ARG A 8 -0.38 -2.37 9.82
C ARG A 8 0.69 -3.29 9.25
N LEU A 9 1.94 -2.88 9.35
CA LEU A 9 3.06 -3.73 8.94
C LEU A 9 3.24 -4.88 9.93
N LYS A 10 3.29 -6.11 9.43
CA LYS A 10 3.51 -7.31 10.25
C LYS A 10 4.84 -7.22 11.01
N GLU A 11 4.87 -7.76 12.23
CA GLU A 11 6.01 -7.64 13.14
C GLU A 11 7.33 -8.15 12.52
N ALA A 12 7.28 -9.26 11.78
CA ALA A 12 8.43 -9.81 11.07
C ALA A 12 9.03 -8.84 10.04
N GLN A 13 8.20 -8.02 9.39
CA GLN A 13 8.63 -7.07 8.37
C GLN A 13 9.01 -5.71 8.97
N GLN A 14 8.50 -5.37 10.15
CA GLN A 14 8.87 -4.16 10.91
C GLN A 14 10.36 -4.15 11.25
N GLN A 15 10.92 -5.29 11.65
CA GLN A 15 12.35 -5.38 11.93
C GLN A 15 13.14 -5.08 10.66
N GLN A 16 12.84 -5.76 9.55
CA GLN A 16 13.52 -5.54 8.26
C GLN A 16 13.44 -4.08 7.78
N PHE A 17 12.29 -3.41 7.95
CA PHE A 17 12.11 -2.02 7.57
C PHE A 17 13.02 -1.07 8.38
N ARG A 18 13.30 -1.38 9.65
CA ARG A 18 14.20 -0.58 10.49
C ARG A 18 15.65 -0.63 10.03
N TRP A 19 16.08 -1.75 9.47
CA TRP A 19 17.45 -1.96 9.00
C TRP A 19 17.63 -1.61 7.51
N ALA A 20 16.54 -1.33 6.80
CA ALA A 20 16.60 -1.01 5.38
C ALA A 20 17.21 0.38 5.16
N PRO A 21 18.10 0.52 4.15
CA PRO A 21 18.66 1.83 3.79
C PRO A 21 17.52 2.78 3.46
N HIS A 22 17.54 3.96 4.08
CA HIS A 22 16.52 4.98 3.87
C HIS A 22 16.63 5.47 2.43
N THR A 23 15.80 4.90 1.57
CA THR A 23 15.80 5.21 0.15
C THR A 23 14.88 6.41 -0.07
N ILE A 24 15.38 7.43 -0.77
CA ILE A 24 14.59 8.58 -1.18
C ILE A 24 13.82 8.19 -2.45
N GLY A 25 12.50 8.33 -2.43
CA GLY A 25 11.62 7.97 -3.55
C GLY A 25 10.44 7.10 -3.11
N PRO A 26 9.43 6.92 -3.99
CA PRO A 26 8.19 6.23 -3.64
C PRO A 26 8.48 4.82 -3.10
N CYS A 27 7.99 4.54 -1.90
CA CYS A 27 8.25 3.28 -1.23
C CYS A 27 7.38 2.17 -1.84
N VAL A 28 8.01 1.19 -2.48
CA VAL A 28 7.31 0.03 -3.03
C VAL A 28 7.06 -1.00 -1.92
N VAL A 29 5.80 -1.27 -1.63
CA VAL A 29 5.35 -2.10 -0.50
C VAL A 29 4.49 -3.27 -0.98
N ARG A 30 4.59 -4.44 -0.33
CA ARG A 30 3.86 -5.63 -0.79
C ARG A 30 2.59 -5.83 0.04
N PRO A 31 1.41 -5.98 -0.57
CA PRO A 31 0.15 -6.15 0.18
C PRO A 31 0.21 -7.28 1.23
N ARG A 32 0.87 -8.40 0.91
CA ARG A 32 1.03 -9.56 1.80
C ARG A 32 1.75 -9.27 3.12
N ASP A 33 2.53 -8.19 3.19
CA ASP A 33 3.32 -7.82 4.37
C ASP A 33 2.50 -7.04 5.40
N TYR A 34 1.25 -6.69 5.06
CA TYR A 34 0.38 -5.85 5.88
C TYR A 34 -0.90 -6.58 6.32
N CYS A 35 -1.50 -6.05 7.38
CA CYS A 35 -2.84 -6.41 7.85
C CYS A 35 -3.73 -5.16 7.86
N GLU A 36 -4.89 -5.22 7.21
CA GLU A 36 -5.89 -4.14 7.29
C GLU A 36 -6.45 -4.07 8.72
N GLN A 37 -6.47 -2.87 9.30
CA GLN A 37 -6.92 -2.65 10.68
C GLN A 37 -8.12 -1.68 10.77
N GLY A 38 -8.81 -1.45 9.65
CA GLY A 38 -9.99 -0.60 9.55
C GLY A 38 -9.74 0.68 8.75
N ALA A 39 -10.60 1.68 8.95
CA ALA A 39 -10.52 2.95 8.26
C ALA A 39 -10.89 4.13 9.18
N VAL A 40 -10.42 5.32 8.83
CA VAL A 40 -10.69 6.57 9.56
C VAL A 40 -11.02 7.70 8.58
N GLU A 41 -12.04 8.48 8.91
CA GLU A 41 -12.36 9.71 8.18
C GLU A 41 -11.50 10.86 8.69
N ALA A 42 -10.79 11.53 7.78
CA ALA A 42 -9.96 12.66 8.12
C ALA A 42 -9.76 13.57 6.90
N PRO A 43 -9.52 14.88 7.07
CA PRO A 43 -9.24 15.78 5.95
C PRO A 43 -7.86 15.58 5.32
N THR A 44 -6.90 15.02 6.07
CA THR A 44 -5.51 14.80 5.63
C THR A 44 -4.91 13.55 6.29
N PRO A 45 -3.79 12.99 5.77
CA PRO A 45 -3.10 11.87 6.41
C PRO A 45 -2.60 12.21 7.82
N TYR A 46 -2.17 13.46 8.03
CA TYR A 46 -1.74 13.94 9.35
C TYR A 46 -2.91 14.04 10.34
N ALA A 47 -4.09 14.44 9.88
CA ALA A 47 -5.29 14.43 10.72
C ALA A 47 -5.70 12.99 11.06
N ALA A 48 -5.62 12.05 10.11
CA ALA A 48 -5.84 10.63 10.36
C ALA A 48 -4.88 10.10 11.43
N TRP A 49 -3.59 10.42 11.32
CA TRP A 49 -2.59 10.06 12.33
C TRP A 49 -2.91 10.62 13.72
N PHE A 50 -3.25 11.90 13.80
CA PHE A 50 -3.58 12.54 15.06
C PHE A 50 -4.80 11.88 15.73
N LEU A 51 -5.85 11.61 14.96
CA LEU A 51 -7.05 10.91 15.45
C LEU A 51 -6.74 9.48 15.92
N LEU A 52 -5.92 8.74 15.18
CA LEU A 52 -5.55 7.37 15.55
C LEU A 52 -4.70 7.34 16.82
N ARG A 53 -3.81 8.31 16.98
CA ARG A 53 -3.03 8.48 18.21
C ARG A 53 -3.93 8.78 19.41
N ASP A 54 -4.89 9.69 19.25
CA ASP A 54 -5.83 10.06 20.31
C ASP A 54 -6.73 8.88 20.73
N ARG A 55 -7.12 8.03 19.76
CA ARG A 55 -7.87 6.79 19.99
C ARG A 55 -7.04 5.63 20.58
N GLY A 56 -5.78 5.86 20.97
CA GLY A 56 -4.90 4.82 21.52
C GLY A 56 -4.43 3.79 20.50
N MET A 57 -4.59 4.05 19.20
CA MET A 57 -4.14 3.20 18.09
C MET A 57 -3.10 3.93 17.22
N PRO A 58 -2.01 4.47 17.78
CA PRO A 58 -1.06 5.28 17.02
C PRO A 58 -0.45 4.48 15.87
N LEU A 59 -0.28 5.11 14.71
CA LEU A 59 0.47 4.51 13.60
C LEU A 59 1.93 4.31 14.00
N ARG A 60 2.49 3.17 13.59
CA ARG A 60 3.89 2.81 13.80
C ARG A 60 4.69 3.10 12.53
N VAL A 61 6.00 3.24 12.69
CA VAL A 61 6.90 3.36 11.54
C VAL A 61 6.77 2.11 10.66
N GLY A 62 6.51 2.35 9.38
CA GLY A 62 6.23 1.33 8.38
C GLY A 62 4.74 1.08 8.12
N ASP A 63 3.83 1.58 8.96
CA ASP A 63 2.38 1.46 8.69
C ASP A 63 1.95 2.36 7.53
N LEU A 64 0.85 1.99 6.85
CA LEU A 64 0.33 2.71 5.70
C LEU A 64 -1.06 3.29 5.95
N LEU A 65 -1.32 4.41 5.28
CA LEU A 65 -2.64 4.98 5.07
C LEU A 65 -2.94 5.00 3.58
N GLU A 66 -4.07 4.43 3.17
CA GLU A 66 -4.56 4.49 1.80
C GLU A 66 -5.79 5.38 1.73
N CYS A 67 -5.71 6.46 0.97
CA CYS A 67 -6.85 7.33 0.71
C CYS A 67 -7.86 6.61 -0.19
N GLN A 68 -9.14 6.98 -0.08
CA GLN A 68 -10.20 6.51 -0.98
C GLN A 68 -9.91 6.76 -2.48
N THR A 69 -9.01 7.70 -2.80
CA THR A 69 -8.55 8.00 -4.17
C THR A 69 -7.52 7.01 -4.69
N GLY A 70 -7.00 6.11 -3.84
CA GLY A 70 -5.93 5.16 -4.15
C GLY A 70 -4.53 5.64 -3.81
N GLU A 71 -4.38 6.86 -3.28
CA GLU A 71 -3.09 7.38 -2.82
C GLU A 71 -2.63 6.65 -1.55
N LEU A 72 -1.42 6.11 -1.58
CA LEU A 72 -0.84 5.35 -0.47
C LEU A 72 0.27 6.15 0.20
N HIS A 73 0.23 6.24 1.52
CA HIS A 73 1.19 6.97 2.32
C HIS A 73 1.81 6.07 3.40
N ILE A 74 3.13 6.03 3.47
CA ILE A 74 3.86 5.29 4.51
C ILE A 74 4.30 6.21 5.65
N CYS A 75 4.08 5.75 6.89
CA CYS A 75 4.52 6.44 8.09
C CYS A 75 6.02 6.19 8.33
N LYS A 76 6.85 7.22 8.21
CA LYS A 76 8.29 7.20 8.54
C LYS A 76 8.58 8.02 9.80
N TYR A 77 9.82 7.97 10.30
CA TYR A 77 10.24 8.76 11.47
C TYR A 77 10.08 10.28 11.28
N ILE A 78 10.26 10.77 10.04
CA ILE A 78 10.21 12.20 9.71
C ILE A 78 8.83 12.67 9.23
N GLY A 79 7.84 11.78 9.10
CA GLY A 79 6.52 12.10 8.57
C GLY A 79 6.01 11.07 7.57
N PHE A 80 5.06 11.48 6.73
CA PHE A 80 4.50 10.65 5.67
C PHE A 80 5.24 10.81 4.35
N GLU A 81 5.41 9.70 3.63
CA GLU A 81 5.94 9.69 2.27
C GLU A 81 4.99 8.91 1.35
N GLU A 82 5.01 9.22 0.05
CA GLU A 82 4.28 8.43 -0.95
C GLU A 82 4.81 6.99 -1.00
N ALA A 83 3.87 6.05 -1.01
CA ALA A 83 4.13 4.64 -1.22
C ALA A 83 3.30 4.13 -2.40
N ARG A 84 3.66 2.96 -2.92
CA ARG A 84 2.89 2.27 -3.96
C ARG A 84 2.89 0.79 -3.67
N TRP A 85 1.75 0.15 -3.91
CA TRP A 85 1.71 -1.31 -3.89
C TRP A 85 2.64 -1.85 -4.97
N GLN A 86 3.42 -2.88 -4.63
CA GLN A 86 4.14 -3.67 -5.62
C GLN A 86 3.09 -4.33 -6.49
N GLU A 87 2.95 -3.86 -7.72
CA GLU A 87 2.08 -4.49 -8.72
C GLU A 87 2.55 -5.94 -8.86
N GLN A 88 1.77 -6.88 -8.35
CA GLN A 88 1.90 -8.25 -8.78
C GLN A 88 1.45 -8.25 -10.23
N GLN A 89 2.40 -8.35 -11.15
CA GLN A 89 2.13 -8.67 -12.54
C GLN A 89 1.21 -9.89 -12.55
N SER A 90 -0.08 -9.67 -12.69
CA SER A 90 -1.04 -10.75 -12.84
C SER A 90 -0.78 -11.32 -14.23
N ALA A 91 -0.44 -12.61 -14.29
CA ALA A 91 -0.31 -13.37 -15.54
C ALA A 91 -1.70 -13.57 -16.18
N ALA A 92 -2.42 -12.49 -16.43
CA ALA A 92 -3.78 -12.49 -16.99
C ALA A 92 -3.88 -11.55 -18.20
N ALA A 93 -2.78 -11.43 -18.96
CA ALA A 93 -2.73 -10.64 -20.19
C ALA A 93 -1.98 -11.35 -21.33
N ASP A 94 -1.87 -12.68 -21.30
CA ASP A 94 -1.32 -13.47 -22.43
C ASP A 94 -2.27 -14.61 -22.86
N GLU A 95 -3.57 -14.51 -22.59
CA GLU A 95 -4.58 -15.44 -23.09
C GLU A 95 -5.61 -14.75 -23.99
N GLN A 96 -5.15 -13.75 -24.76
CA GLN A 96 -5.88 -13.16 -25.89
C GLN A 96 -5.01 -13.15 -27.16
N ALA A 97 -4.26 -14.22 -27.41
CA ALA A 97 -3.58 -14.45 -28.69
C ALA A 97 -3.77 -15.89 -29.23
N GLN A 98 -4.71 -16.65 -28.68
CA GLN A 98 -5.19 -17.91 -29.27
C GLN A 98 -6.61 -17.74 -29.79
N GLY A 99 -6.71 -17.10 -30.96
CA GLY A 99 -7.97 -16.89 -31.69
C GLY A 99 -7.88 -17.36 -33.14
N SER A 100 -7.89 -18.67 -33.34
CA SER A 100 -8.26 -19.44 -34.56
C SER A 100 -7.40 -19.34 -35.84
N PRO A 101 -7.16 -20.50 -36.52
CA PRO A 101 -6.52 -20.55 -37.84
C PRO A 101 -7.56 -20.38 -38.97
N PRO A 102 -7.23 -19.78 -40.12
CA PRO A 102 -7.95 -20.05 -41.35
C PRO A 102 -7.36 -21.29 -42.02
N ARG A 103 -8.16 -22.36 -41.99
CA ARG A 103 -8.07 -23.51 -42.88
C ARG A 103 -8.34 -23.02 -44.31
N VAL A 104 -7.37 -23.15 -45.22
CA VAL A 104 -7.65 -23.27 -46.66
C VAL A 104 -6.80 -24.41 -47.24
N SER A 105 -7.51 -25.45 -47.63
CA SER A 105 -7.05 -26.49 -48.55
C SER A 105 -7.46 -26.08 -49.97
N ALA A 106 -6.52 -26.04 -50.91
CA ALA A 106 -6.65 -26.40 -52.34
C ALA A 106 -5.34 -26.08 -53.05
#